data_AF-A0A5B7B989-F1
#
_entry.id   AF-A0A5B7B989-F1
#
_cell.length_a   1.000
_cell.length_b   1.000
_cell.length_c   1.000
_cell.angle_alpha   90.00
_cell.angle_beta   90.00
_cell.angle_gamma   90.00
#
_symmetry.space_group_name_H-M   'P 1'
#
loop_
_entity.id
_entity.type
_entity.pdbx_description
1 polymer ?
#
loop_
_entity_poly.entity_id
_entity_poly.type
_entity_poly.pdbx_seq_one_letter_code
_entity_poly.pdbx_strand_id
1 'polypeptide(L)'
;PVPLPRGFIRLTESMAAAAKPAIPIFTTIIPHGISFSSSGSQTFLTIHDPQKTRVLATKSIIVNTSSRIAPPNSPLWTVSEIAEAVNGRIVKWGPPGTISTDTRTLEHGQWFFAITGENFDAHHFITPELYTNKGCIGVIGNRVCDNWDKGFVEVEGDTVISLEKMAIYARNRFHGCLIGLTGSVGKTTTRTMIALALESLGPVHQTHGNSNNRIGVALSLIRISQNVQFAVLELGMSAKGEILELSRMCSPSVRVILNVGASHLENFSSLEEVSMAKGEILQEAKPGDVCVLNGDDPLVTNLP
;
A
#
# COMPACT_ATOMS: atom_id res chain seq x y z
N PRO A 1 35.05 38.49 -20.30
CA PRO A 1 33.97 37.49 -20.46
C PRO A 1 34.58 36.08 -20.61
N VAL A 2 34.58 35.34 -19.50
CA VAL A 2 35.17 34.00 -19.36
C VAL A 2 34.11 32.96 -19.74
N PRO A 3 34.43 31.91 -20.50
CA PRO A 3 33.48 30.85 -20.85
C PRO A 3 33.21 29.91 -19.67
N LEU A 4 31.94 29.59 -19.43
CA LEU A 4 31.47 28.66 -18.40
C LEU A 4 31.71 27.18 -18.78
N PRO A 5 31.96 26.27 -17.82
CA PRO A 5 32.12 24.84 -18.06
C PRO A 5 30.82 24.17 -18.55
N ARG A 6 30.98 23.15 -19.40
CA ARG A 6 29.89 22.32 -19.96
C ARG A 6 29.17 21.55 -18.83
N GLY A 7 27.84 21.70 -18.78
CA GLY A 7 27.00 20.97 -17.81
C GLY A 7 25.58 21.50 -17.57
N PHE A 8 25.15 22.57 -18.26
CA PHE A 8 23.79 23.11 -18.15
C PHE A 8 23.06 23.05 -19.50
N ILE A 9 21.86 22.47 -19.54
CA ILE A 9 20.91 22.65 -20.64
C ILE A 9 19.63 23.28 -20.08
N ARG A 10 19.27 24.40 -20.71
CA ARG A 10 18.04 25.17 -20.55
C ARG A 10 16.89 24.43 -21.26
N LEU A 11 15.73 24.34 -20.63
CA LEU A 11 14.51 23.85 -21.29
C LEU A 11 13.90 24.96 -22.16
N THR A 12 13.72 24.71 -23.46
CA THR A 12 12.82 25.48 -24.33
C THR A 12 11.91 24.52 -25.08
N GLU A 13 10.60 24.79 -25.02
CA GLU A 13 9.54 24.03 -25.67
C GLU A 13 9.58 24.12 -27.20
N SER A 14 9.18 23.03 -27.88
CA SER A 14 8.58 23.06 -29.22
C SER A 14 7.96 21.69 -29.56
N MET A 15 6.65 21.69 -29.82
CA MET A 15 5.87 20.58 -30.39
C MET A 15 6.16 20.37 -31.90
N ALA A 16 6.01 19.14 -32.42
CA ALA A 16 5.13 18.79 -33.56
C ALA A 16 5.47 17.44 -34.29
N ALA A 17 4.44 16.58 -34.36
CA ALA A 17 3.93 15.81 -35.51
C ALA A 17 4.63 14.57 -36.17
N ALA A 18 3.88 13.44 -36.16
CA ALA A 18 3.43 12.59 -37.31
C ALA A 18 3.92 11.10 -37.48
N ALA A 19 2.98 10.18 -37.18
CA ALA A 19 2.37 9.11 -38.03
C ALA A 19 2.96 7.67 -38.28
N LYS A 20 2.10 6.67 -37.92
CA LYS A 20 1.81 5.28 -38.42
C LYS A 20 2.49 4.03 -37.81
N PRO A 21 1.80 2.85 -37.82
CA PRO A 21 1.75 1.94 -36.67
C PRO A 21 2.69 0.73 -36.82
N ALA A 22 3.65 0.63 -35.90
CA ALA A 22 4.25 -0.62 -35.49
C ALA A 22 3.83 -0.87 -34.05
N ILE A 23 3.58 -2.12 -33.66
CA ILE A 23 3.32 -2.51 -32.26
C ILE A 23 4.49 -1.94 -31.43
N PRO A 24 4.28 -0.93 -30.57
CA PRO A 24 5.41 -0.22 -30.01
C PRO A 24 5.97 -1.06 -28.88
N ILE A 25 7.23 -1.49 -29.01
CA ILE A 25 8.04 -1.82 -27.84
C ILE A 25 8.26 -0.48 -27.13
N PHE A 26 7.44 -0.18 -26.13
CA PHE A 26 7.62 1.02 -25.31
C PHE A 26 8.85 0.80 -24.42
N THR A 27 10.00 1.30 -24.88
CA THR A 27 11.19 1.41 -24.05
C THR A 27 11.16 2.80 -23.41
N THR A 28 10.59 2.90 -22.21
CA THR A 28 10.72 4.13 -21.42
C THR A 28 12.07 4.09 -20.73
N ILE A 29 13.01 4.90 -21.21
CA ILE A 29 14.30 5.12 -20.56
C ILE A 29 14.10 6.25 -19.56
N ILE A 30 14.05 5.92 -18.27
CA ILE A 30 14.08 6.93 -17.20
C ILE A 30 15.55 7.35 -17.03
N PRO A 31 15.86 8.65 -16.90
CA PRO A 31 17.24 9.07 -16.62
C PRO A 31 17.63 8.43 -15.27
N HIS A 32 18.75 7.69 -15.26
CA HIS A 32 19.34 6.89 -14.16
C HIS A 32 19.32 5.37 -14.31
N GLY A 33 19.33 4.84 -15.54
CA GLY A 33 19.73 3.44 -15.77
C GLY A 33 18.63 2.43 -15.45
N ILE A 34 17.35 2.81 -15.54
CA ILE A 34 16.24 1.87 -15.44
C ILE A 34 15.48 1.92 -16.76
N SER A 35 15.25 0.75 -17.37
CA SER A 35 14.38 0.61 -18.54
C SER A 35 13.31 -0.43 -18.30
N PHE A 36 12.10 -0.10 -18.72
CA PHE A 36 11.00 -1.05 -18.81
C PHE A 36 10.84 -1.50 -20.26
N SER A 37 10.58 -2.78 -20.47
CA SER A 37 10.13 -3.30 -21.77
C SER A 37 8.97 -4.26 -21.54
N SER A 38 8.04 -4.32 -22.49
CA SER A 38 6.88 -5.20 -22.42
C SER A 38 6.83 -6.12 -23.63
N SER A 39 6.44 -7.38 -23.39
CA SER A 39 6.15 -8.36 -24.44
C SER A 39 4.95 -9.20 -24.00
N GLY A 40 3.81 -9.00 -24.67
CA GLY A 40 2.55 -9.64 -24.27
C GLY A 40 2.11 -9.25 -22.85
N SER A 41 1.83 -10.24 -22.00
CA SER A 41 1.42 -10.10 -20.60
C SER A 41 2.61 -10.01 -19.62
N GLN A 42 3.83 -9.81 -20.11
CA GLN A 42 5.03 -9.71 -19.28
C GLN A 42 5.69 -8.34 -19.42
N THR A 43 6.02 -7.75 -18.28
CA THR A 43 6.80 -6.51 -18.19
C THR A 43 8.15 -6.81 -17.56
N PHE A 44 9.23 -6.39 -18.22
CA PHE A 44 10.60 -6.57 -17.77
C PHE A 44 11.13 -5.27 -17.20
N LEU A 45 11.54 -5.30 -15.93
CA LEU A 45 12.34 -4.25 -15.31
C LEU A 45 13.82 -4.60 -15.55
N THR A 46 14.56 -3.69 -16.19
CA THR A 46 16.00 -3.83 -16.43
C THR A 46 16.74 -2.68 -15.77
N ILE A 47 17.70 -3.02 -14.90
CA ILE A 47 18.61 -2.06 -14.28
C ILE A 47 19.95 -2.11 -15.03
N HIS A 48 20.37 -0.95 -15.52
CA HIS A 48 21.58 -0.69 -16.29
C HIS A 48 22.59 0.04 -15.41
N ASP A 49 23.86 -0.33 -15.58
CA ASP A 49 24.99 0.42 -15.02
C ASP A 49 25.05 1.85 -15.60
N PRO A 50 25.13 2.91 -14.75
CA PRO A 50 25.28 4.29 -15.19
C PRO A 50 26.50 4.56 -16.10
N GLN A 51 27.51 3.70 -16.08
CA GLN A 51 28.75 3.84 -16.86
C GLN A 51 28.78 3.05 -18.19
N LYS A 52 27.63 2.49 -18.62
CA LYS A 52 27.38 1.83 -19.93
C LYS A 52 28.29 0.63 -20.24
N THR A 53 27.78 -0.59 -20.03
CA THR A 53 27.75 -1.71 -21.03
C THR A 53 27.29 -3.08 -20.48
N ARG A 54 26.79 -3.20 -19.24
CA ARG A 54 26.24 -4.47 -18.73
C ARG A 54 24.85 -4.33 -18.09
N VAL A 55 23.99 -5.30 -18.39
CA VAL A 55 22.74 -5.55 -17.66
C VAL A 55 23.10 -6.15 -16.31
N LEU A 56 22.72 -5.48 -15.22
CA LEU A 56 23.05 -5.94 -13.85
C LEU A 56 22.03 -6.98 -13.35
N ALA A 57 20.77 -6.84 -13.73
CA ALA A 57 19.72 -7.82 -13.49
C ALA A 57 18.51 -7.57 -14.41
N THR A 58 17.85 -8.65 -14.82
CA THR A 58 16.54 -8.63 -15.48
C THR A 58 15.58 -9.51 -14.69
N LYS A 59 14.46 -8.93 -14.23
CA LYS A 59 13.36 -9.68 -13.63
C LYS A 59 12.10 -9.53 -14.47
N SER A 60 11.46 -10.65 -14.76
CA SER A 60 10.14 -10.70 -15.39
C SER A 60 9.05 -10.47 -14.35
N ILE A 61 8.22 -9.46 -14.55
CA ILE A 61 6.97 -9.24 -13.82
C ILE A 61 5.85 -9.76 -14.71
N ILE A 62 5.16 -10.81 -14.28
CA ILE A 62 4.01 -11.35 -14.99
C ILE A 62 2.78 -10.51 -14.61
N VAL A 63 2.22 -9.77 -15.58
CA VAL A 63 0.98 -9.01 -15.40
C VAL A 63 -0.16 -9.83 -16.02
N ASN A 64 -0.96 -10.47 -15.18
CA ASN A 64 -2.06 -11.30 -15.67
C ASN A 64 -3.23 -10.40 -16.12
N THR A 65 -3.38 -10.20 -17.43
CA THR A 65 -4.39 -9.30 -18.03
C THR A 65 -5.78 -9.94 -18.19
N SER A 66 -5.99 -11.14 -17.64
CA SER A 66 -7.20 -11.96 -17.86
C SER A 66 -8.22 -11.90 -16.72
N SER A 67 -8.38 -10.78 -16.03
CA SER A 67 -9.45 -10.59 -15.03
C SER A 67 -10.55 -9.71 -15.61
N ARG A 68 -11.79 -10.23 -15.63
CA ARG A 68 -12.99 -9.47 -15.99
C ARG A 68 -13.01 -8.16 -15.21
N ILE A 69 -13.16 -7.03 -15.91
CA ILE A 69 -13.15 -5.70 -15.32
C ILE A 69 -14.42 -5.55 -14.46
N ALA A 70 -14.28 -5.68 -13.15
CA ALA A 70 -15.32 -5.27 -12.21
C ALA A 70 -15.43 -3.73 -12.27
N PRO A 71 -16.65 -3.15 -12.28
CA PRO A 71 -16.81 -1.71 -12.23
C PRO A 71 -16.12 -1.12 -10.97
N PRO A 72 -15.67 0.14 -11.03
CA PRO A 72 -14.88 0.78 -9.96
C PRO A 72 -15.58 0.83 -8.59
N ASN A 73 -16.88 0.53 -8.54
CA ASN A 73 -17.73 0.53 -7.34
C ASN A 73 -18.36 -0.85 -7.03
N SER A 74 -17.79 -1.96 -7.53
CA SER A 74 -18.23 -3.28 -7.08
C SER A 74 -17.99 -3.42 -5.57
N PRO A 75 -18.98 -3.85 -4.78
CA PRO A 75 -18.81 -3.99 -3.35
C PRO A 75 -17.70 -5.01 -3.07
N LEU A 76 -16.71 -4.58 -2.29
CA LEU A 76 -15.47 -5.32 -2.04
C LEU A 76 -15.66 -6.53 -1.14
N TRP A 77 -16.67 -6.51 -0.28
CA TRP A 77 -16.85 -7.50 0.78
C TRP A 77 -18.30 -7.94 0.90
N THR A 78 -18.55 -9.24 0.72
CA THR A 78 -19.78 -9.89 1.17
C THR A 78 -19.73 -10.20 2.66
N VAL A 79 -20.87 -10.34 3.33
CA VAL A 79 -20.90 -10.69 4.76
C VAL A 79 -20.20 -12.02 5.08
N SER A 80 -20.24 -12.99 4.15
CA SER A 80 -19.51 -14.25 4.28
C SER A 80 -17.99 -14.04 4.21
N GLU A 81 -17.50 -13.25 3.25
CA GLU A 81 -16.07 -12.91 3.17
C GLU A 81 -15.59 -12.09 4.36
N ILE A 82 -16.45 -11.21 4.90
CA ILE A 82 -16.16 -10.47 6.13
C ILE A 82 -15.96 -11.45 7.28
N ALA A 83 -16.94 -12.32 7.54
CA ALA A 83 -16.90 -13.30 8.62
C ALA A 83 -15.70 -14.25 8.50
N GLU A 84 -15.42 -14.74 7.29
CA GLU A 84 -14.23 -15.57 7.05
C GLU A 84 -12.93 -14.81 7.32
N ALA A 85 -12.82 -13.57 6.85
CA ALA A 85 -11.61 -12.76 6.96
C ALA A 85 -11.26 -12.35 8.39
N VAL A 86 -12.26 -12.13 9.24
CA VAL A 86 -12.06 -11.83 10.66
C VAL A 86 -12.10 -13.08 11.54
N ASN A 87 -12.39 -14.26 10.97
CA ASN A 87 -12.73 -15.48 11.72
C ASN A 87 -13.84 -15.22 12.75
N GLY A 88 -14.92 -14.58 12.30
CA GLY A 88 -16.06 -14.16 13.10
C GLY A 88 -17.33 -14.92 12.76
N ARG A 89 -18.40 -14.61 13.50
CA ARG A 89 -19.72 -15.21 13.37
C ARG A 89 -20.70 -14.22 12.76
N ILE A 90 -21.44 -14.63 11.73
CA ILE A 90 -22.55 -13.83 11.20
C ILE A 90 -23.70 -13.90 12.20
N VAL A 91 -23.97 -12.79 12.89
CA VAL A 91 -25.13 -12.66 13.79
C VAL A 91 -26.35 -12.19 13.00
N LYS A 92 -26.14 -11.26 12.07
CA LYS A 92 -27.18 -10.74 11.17
C LYS A 92 -26.64 -10.61 9.76
N TRP A 93 -27.41 -11.10 8.79
CA TRP A 93 -27.08 -10.94 7.37
C TRP A 93 -27.17 -9.47 6.95
N GLY A 94 -26.23 -9.04 6.11
CA GLY A 94 -26.21 -7.70 5.54
C GLY A 94 -25.76 -7.74 4.07
N PRO A 95 -26.06 -6.70 3.27
CA PRO A 95 -25.67 -6.66 1.88
C PRO A 95 -24.14 -6.49 1.72
N PRO A 96 -23.59 -6.77 0.53
CA PRO A 96 -22.19 -6.49 0.24
C PRO A 96 -21.88 -4.98 0.31
N GLY A 97 -20.68 -4.62 0.74
CA GLY A 97 -20.25 -3.22 0.81
C GLY A 97 -18.75 -3.04 0.99
N THR A 98 -18.32 -1.77 1.10
CA THR A 98 -16.95 -1.42 1.52
C THR A 98 -16.91 -1.19 3.03
N ILE A 99 -15.72 -0.97 3.59
CA ILE A 99 -15.53 -0.92 5.05
C ILE A 99 -14.95 0.43 5.47
N SER A 100 -15.54 1.01 6.51
CA SER A 100 -15.03 2.17 7.22
C SER A 100 -14.86 1.86 8.71
N THR A 101 -13.88 2.50 9.35
CA THR A 101 -13.65 2.47 10.80
C THR A 101 -13.98 3.80 11.46
N ASP A 102 -14.46 4.79 10.71
CA ASP A 102 -14.72 6.14 11.19
C ASP A 102 -16.14 6.57 10.78
N THR A 103 -17.01 6.76 11.77
CA THR A 103 -18.41 7.17 11.56
C THR A 103 -18.54 8.57 10.97
N ARG A 104 -17.51 9.42 11.09
CA ARG A 104 -17.51 10.79 10.54
C ARG A 104 -17.42 10.76 9.02
N THR A 105 -16.62 9.83 8.49
CA THR A 105 -16.36 9.65 7.05
C THR A 105 -17.12 8.47 6.45
N LEU A 106 -17.95 7.77 7.23
CA LEU A 106 -18.78 6.68 6.76
C LEU A 106 -19.74 7.16 5.66
N GLU A 107 -19.74 6.42 4.56
CA GLU A 107 -20.58 6.65 3.39
C GLU A 107 -21.71 5.60 3.31
N HIS A 108 -22.74 5.94 2.54
CA HIS A 108 -23.88 5.06 2.33
C HIS A 108 -23.46 3.73 1.69
N GLY A 109 -23.91 2.61 2.25
CA GLY A 109 -23.55 1.28 1.75
C GLY A 109 -22.25 0.72 2.33
N GLN A 110 -21.67 1.35 3.35
CA GLN A 110 -20.49 0.84 4.05
C GLN A 110 -20.84 0.02 5.30
N TRP A 111 -20.00 -0.97 5.57
CA TRP A 111 -19.91 -1.63 6.87
C TRP A 111 -19.02 -0.78 7.79
N PHE A 112 -19.41 -0.69 9.06
CA PHE A 112 -18.63 -0.06 10.11
C PHE A 112 -17.84 -1.09 10.91
N PHE A 113 -16.52 -1.00 10.90
CA PHE A 113 -15.65 -1.83 11.73
C PHE A 113 -15.36 -1.08 13.04
N ALA A 114 -15.99 -1.54 14.12
CA ALA A 114 -15.92 -0.92 15.43
C ALA A 114 -14.60 -1.29 16.15
N ILE A 115 -13.60 -0.42 16.02
CA ILE A 115 -12.30 -0.58 16.69
C ILE A 115 -12.40 -0.19 18.18
N THR A 116 -11.76 -1.00 19.01
CA THR A 116 -11.59 -0.82 20.46
C THR A 116 -10.11 -0.69 20.77
N GLY A 117 -9.73 0.36 21.49
CA GLY A 117 -8.40 0.56 22.06
C GLY A 117 -8.49 0.96 23.53
N GLU A 118 -7.34 1.18 24.18
CA GLU A 118 -7.27 1.41 25.64
C GLU A 118 -8.14 2.56 26.14
N ASN A 119 -8.23 3.65 25.36
CA ASN A 119 -8.97 4.86 25.71
C ASN A 119 -10.14 5.15 24.77
N PHE A 120 -10.52 4.19 23.91
CA PHE A 120 -11.48 4.44 22.84
C PHE A 120 -12.29 3.18 22.52
N ASP A 121 -13.62 3.28 22.54
CA ASP A 121 -14.52 2.21 22.12
C ASP A 121 -15.47 2.75 21.04
N ALA A 122 -15.25 2.32 19.79
CA ALA A 122 -16.07 2.73 18.65
C ALA A 122 -17.52 2.21 18.73
N HIS A 123 -17.80 1.21 19.58
CA HIS A 123 -19.16 0.69 19.71
C HIS A 123 -20.13 1.73 20.29
N HIS A 124 -19.63 2.75 20.99
CA HIS A 124 -20.45 3.87 21.48
C HIS A 124 -21.09 4.69 20.35
N PHE A 125 -20.58 4.59 19.11
CA PHE A 125 -21.14 5.28 17.95
C PHE A 125 -22.14 4.43 17.15
N ILE A 126 -22.38 3.18 17.56
CA ILE A 126 -23.35 2.30 16.91
C ILE A 126 -24.73 2.63 17.47
N THR A 127 -25.45 3.48 16.76
CA THR A 127 -26.83 3.85 17.06
C THR A 127 -27.73 3.63 15.84
N PRO A 128 -29.06 3.57 16.00
CA PRO A 128 -29.97 3.51 14.85
C PRO A 128 -29.76 4.63 13.83
N GLU A 129 -29.33 5.82 14.29
CA GLU A 129 -29.01 6.97 13.46
C GLU A 129 -27.82 6.74 12.53
N LEU A 130 -26.90 5.83 12.88
CA LEU A 130 -25.78 5.49 11.99
C LEU A 130 -26.28 4.85 10.69
N TYR A 131 -27.39 4.10 10.74
CA TYR A 131 -28.05 3.64 9.52
C TYR A 131 -28.84 4.77 8.86
N THR A 132 -29.76 5.43 9.58
CA THR A 132 -30.70 6.37 8.94
C THR A 132 -30.02 7.62 8.38
N ASN A 133 -28.95 8.12 9.01
CA ASN A 133 -28.27 9.35 8.59
C ASN A 133 -27.07 9.10 7.68
N LYS A 134 -26.38 7.95 7.81
CA LYS A 134 -25.14 7.66 7.07
C LYS A 134 -25.26 6.48 6.11
N GLY A 135 -26.34 5.70 6.18
CA GLY A 135 -26.53 4.52 5.34
C GLY A 135 -25.61 3.35 5.69
N CYS A 136 -25.18 3.23 6.95
CA CYS A 136 -24.36 2.12 7.41
C CYS A 136 -25.12 0.79 7.33
N ILE A 137 -24.68 -0.13 6.49
CA ILE A 137 -25.42 -1.37 6.17
C ILE A 137 -25.10 -2.56 7.10
N GLY A 138 -24.06 -2.43 7.92
CA GLY A 138 -23.71 -3.45 8.89
C GLY A 138 -22.52 -3.07 9.77
N VAL A 139 -22.29 -3.85 10.83
CA VAL A 139 -21.20 -3.65 11.78
C VAL A 139 -20.33 -4.90 11.86
N ILE A 140 -19.03 -4.68 12.02
CA ILE A 140 -18.05 -5.69 12.43
C ILE A 140 -17.56 -5.27 13.81
N GLY A 141 -17.80 -6.08 14.84
CA GLY A 141 -17.49 -5.68 16.22
C GLY A 141 -17.54 -6.86 17.19
N ASN A 142 -17.02 -6.67 18.40
CA ASN A 142 -16.97 -7.72 19.43
C ASN A 142 -18.13 -7.64 20.42
N ARG A 143 -19.04 -6.68 20.25
CA ARG A 143 -20.25 -6.53 21.04
C ARG A 143 -21.40 -6.09 20.16
N VAL A 144 -22.47 -6.88 20.14
CA VAL A 144 -23.73 -6.46 19.50
C VAL A 144 -24.32 -5.32 20.32
N CYS A 145 -24.49 -4.15 19.70
CA CYS A 145 -25.14 -3.02 20.36
C CYS A 145 -26.65 -3.17 20.38
N ASP A 146 -27.27 -2.72 21.47
CA ASP A 146 -28.72 -2.68 21.62
C ASP A 146 -29.35 -1.84 20.50
N ASN A 147 -30.51 -2.28 20.01
CA ASN A 147 -31.28 -1.62 18.94
C ASN A 147 -30.60 -1.55 17.55
N TRP A 148 -29.48 -2.26 17.32
CA TRP A 148 -28.94 -2.43 15.96
C TRP A 148 -29.64 -3.59 15.24
N ASP A 149 -30.27 -3.32 14.10
CA ASP A 149 -31.07 -4.29 13.33
C ASP A 149 -30.54 -4.59 11.92
N LYS A 150 -29.38 -4.05 11.54
CA LYS A 150 -28.73 -4.29 10.24
C LYS A 150 -27.72 -5.44 10.31
N GLY A 151 -26.90 -5.60 9.25
CA GLY A 151 -25.86 -6.61 9.20
C GLY A 151 -24.95 -6.56 10.42
N PHE A 152 -24.53 -7.72 10.92
CA PHE A 152 -23.64 -7.79 12.07
C PHE A 152 -22.77 -9.04 11.99
N VAL A 153 -21.46 -8.83 11.97
CA VAL A 153 -20.45 -9.87 12.12
C VAL A 153 -19.77 -9.67 13.47
N GLU A 154 -19.92 -10.67 14.34
CA GLU A 154 -19.33 -10.69 15.66
C GLU A 154 -17.91 -11.26 15.60
N VAL A 155 -16.95 -10.55 16.18
CA VAL A 155 -15.56 -10.99 16.33
C VAL A 155 -15.25 -11.26 17.79
N GLU A 156 -14.41 -12.24 18.08
CA GLU A 156 -13.99 -12.54 19.46
C GLU A 156 -12.72 -11.74 19.83
N GLY A 157 -12.70 -11.20 21.05
CA GLY A 157 -11.52 -10.55 21.61
C GLY A 157 -11.24 -9.17 21.04
N ASP A 158 -9.97 -8.92 20.69
CA ASP A 158 -9.48 -7.62 20.24
C ASP A 158 -9.88 -7.34 18.77
N THR A 159 -10.56 -6.21 18.57
CA THR A 159 -11.05 -5.78 17.25
C THR A 159 -9.92 -5.30 16.33
N VAL A 160 -8.80 -4.80 16.87
CA VAL A 160 -7.60 -4.45 16.09
C VAL A 160 -6.96 -5.71 15.53
N ILE A 161 -6.85 -6.78 16.33
CA ILE A 161 -6.35 -8.09 15.82
C ILE A 161 -7.28 -8.61 14.72
N SER A 162 -8.59 -8.43 14.86
CA SER A 162 -9.57 -8.83 13.84
C SER A 162 -9.42 -8.01 12.56
N LEU A 163 -9.12 -6.71 12.66
CA LEU A 163 -8.81 -5.85 11.52
C LEU A 163 -7.55 -6.31 10.78
N GLU A 164 -6.52 -6.72 11.52
CA GLU A 164 -5.29 -7.26 10.92
C GLU A 164 -5.52 -8.58 10.19
N LYS A 165 -6.30 -9.50 10.79
CA LYS A 165 -6.70 -10.75 10.12
C LYS A 165 -7.37 -10.44 8.78
N MET A 166 -8.26 -9.45 8.78
CA MET A 166 -8.94 -9.01 7.58
C MET A 166 -7.99 -8.40 6.55
N ALA A 167 -7.01 -7.61 6.98
CA ALA A 167 -6.00 -7.04 6.12
C ALA A 167 -5.08 -8.11 5.50
N ILE A 168 -4.67 -9.12 6.28
CA ILE A 168 -3.89 -10.26 5.80
C ILE A 168 -4.70 -11.06 4.78
N TYR A 169 -5.99 -11.29 5.05
CA TYR A 169 -6.88 -11.91 4.07
C TYR A 169 -6.91 -11.07 2.78
N ALA A 170 -7.16 -9.76 2.88
CA ALA A 170 -7.19 -8.88 1.72
C ALA A 170 -5.87 -8.92 0.92
N ARG A 171 -4.73 -8.91 1.62
CA ARG A 171 -3.40 -9.06 1.03
C ARG A 171 -3.25 -10.39 0.29
N ASN A 172 -3.74 -11.50 0.83
CA ASN A 172 -3.67 -12.81 0.20
C ASN A 172 -4.55 -12.92 -1.05
N ARG A 173 -5.66 -12.18 -1.12
CA ARG A 173 -6.46 -12.06 -2.37
C ARG A 173 -5.78 -11.19 -3.42
N PHE A 174 -4.89 -10.28 -3.02
CA PHE A 174 -4.18 -9.37 -3.92
C PHE A 174 -2.97 -10.04 -4.57
N HIS A 175 -3.01 -10.16 -5.89
CA HIS A 175 -1.96 -10.80 -6.69
C HIS A 175 -1.09 -9.80 -7.46
N GLY A 176 -1.36 -8.50 -7.33
CA GLY A 176 -0.56 -7.46 -7.95
C GLY A 176 0.78 -7.22 -7.24
N CYS A 177 1.55 -6.27 -7.76
CA CYS A 177 2.81 -5.88 -7.15
C CYS A 177 2.55 -4.93 -5.98
N LEU A 178 3.00 -5.30 -4.78
CA LEU A 178 2.92 -4.43 -3.60
C LEU A 178 4.30 -3.87 -3.29
N ILE A 179 4.37 -2.53 -3.30
CA ILE A 179 5.54 -1.74 -2.95
C ILE A 179 5.34 -1.23 -1.52
N GLY A 180 6.18 -1.67 -0.59
CA GLY A 180 6.25 -1.14 0.77
C GLY A 180 7.47 -0.23 0.91
N LEU A 181 7.28 0.98 1.43
CA LEU A 181 8.38 1.94 1.61
C LEU A 181 8.41 2.54 3.01
N THR A 182 9.63 2.68 3.53
CA THR A 182 9.90 3.38 4.79
C THR A 182 11.06 4.37 4.63
N GLY A 183 11.18 5.27 5.60
CA GLY A 183 12.17 6.34 5.62
C GLY A 183 11.87 7.32 6.75
N SER A 184 12.84 8.13 7.14
CA SER A 184 12.60 9.21 8.11
C SER A 184 11.82 10.34 7.44
N VAL A 185 12.28 10.77 6.26
CA VAL A 185 11.69 11.88 5.49
C VAL A 185 11.39 11.44 4.05
N GLY A 186 10.39 12.06 3.42
CA GLY A 186 10.11 11.89 1.99
C GLY A 186 9.19 10.73 1.62
N LYS A 187 8.73 9.92 2.59
CA LYS A 187 7.82 8.78 2.36
C LYS A 187 6.62 9.14 1.47
N THR A 188 5.87 10.18 1.83
CA THR A 188 4.67 10.60 1.09
C THR A 188 4.96 11.14 -0.30
N THR A 189 6.02 11.92 -0.45
CA THR A 189 6.46 12.39 -1.78
C THR A 189 6.84 11.20 -2.65
N THR A 190 7.67 10.30 -2.16
CA THR A 190 8.13 9.14 -2.93
C THR A 190 7.01 8.15 -3.24
N ARG A 191 6.11 7.85 -2.30
CA ARG A 191 4.88 7.07 -2.54
C ARG A 191 4.09 7.64 -3.73
N THR A 192 3.85 8.95 -3.70
CA THR A 192 3.10 9.66 -4.75
C THR A 192 3.81 9.55 -6.10
N MET A 193 5.13 9.76 -6.13
CA MET A 193 5.91 9.66 -7.36
C MET A 193 5.91 8.24 -7.94
N ILE A 194 6.05 7.21 -7.08
CA ILE A 194 5.96 5.81 -7.51
C ILE A 194 4.57 5.52 -8.08
N ALA A 195 3.50 5.94 -7.39
CA ALA A 195 2.14 5.73 -7.87
C ALA A 195 1.91 6.38 -9.24
N LEU A 196 2.27 7.66 -9.40
CA LEU A 196 2.15 8.39 -10.67
C LEU A 196 2.93 7.73 -11.81
N ALA A 197 4.13 7.20 -11.54
CA ALA A 197 4.90 6.49 -12.56
C ALA A 197 4.21 5.18 -13.00
N LEU A 198 3.60 4.46 -12.05
CA LEU A 198 2.93 3.18 -12.29
C LEU A 198 1.55 3.31 -12.92
N GLU A 199 0.88 4.46 -12.81
CA GLU A 199 -0.45 4.70 -13.42
C GLU A 199 -0.47 4.43 -14.93
N SER A 200 0.65 4.69 -15.62
CA SER A 200 0.79 4.39 -17.05
C SER A 200 0.82 2.89 -17.38
N LEU A 201 1.11 2.04 -16.39
CA LEU A 201 1.23 0.59 -16.53
C LEU A 201 -0.04 -0.15 -16.06
N GLY A 202 -0.85 0.47 -15.20
CA GLY A 202 -2.12 -0.11 -14.75
C GLY A 202 -2.70 0.59 -13.52
N PRO A 203 -3.87 0.14 -13.03
CA PRO A 203 -4.53 0.75 -11.87
C PRO A 203 -3.70 0.63 -10.59
N VAL A 204 -3.55 1.75 -9.88
CA VAL A 204 -2.73 1.87 -8.67
C VAL A 204 -3.60 2.15 -7.44
N HIS A 205 -3.37 1.40 -6.37
CA HIS A 205 -3.82 1.72 -5.02
C HIS A 205 -2.65 2.29 -4.22
N GLN A 206 -2.89 3.24 -3.32
CA GLN A 206 -1.84 3.82 -2.50
C GLN A 206 -2.38 4.24 -1.13
N THR A 207 -1.53 4.25 -0.11
CA THR A 207 -1.90 4.77 1.23
C THR A 207 -2.53 6.17 1.10
N HIS A 208 -3.65 6.40 1.78
CA HIS A 208 -4.28 7.72 1.81
C HIS A 208 -3.81 8.53 3.04
N GLY A 209 -3.43 9.79 2.82
CA GLY A 209 -2.96 10.67 3.89
C GLY A 209 -1.70 10.13 4.57
N ASN A 210 -1.65 10.17 5.90
CA ASN A 210 -0.56 9.67 6.74
C ASN A 210 -0.86 8.30 7.37
N SER A 211 -1.72 7.49 6.75
CA SER A 211 -2.20 6.20 7.28
C SER A 211 -1.14 5.09 7.16
N ASN A 212 -0.02 5.26 7.84
CA ASN A 212 1.18 4.42 7.73
C ASN A 212 1.48 3.60 9.00
N ASN A 213 0.63 3.68 10.02
CA ASN A 213 0.69 2.84 11.22
C ASN A 213 -0.12 1.56 11.05
N ARG A 214 -0.16 0.73 12.09
CA ARG A 214 -0.87 -0.57 12.16
C ARG A 214 -2.29 -0.52 11.58
N ILE A 215 -3.13 0.39 12.08
CA ILE A 215 -4.52 0.54 11.62
C ILE A 215 -4.58 1.08 10.19
N GLY A 216 -3.75 2.08 9.86
CA GLY A 216 -3.74 2.72 8.55
C GLY A 216 -3.35 1.79 7.40
N VAL A 217 -2.33 0.95 7.62
CA VAL A 217 -1.89 -0.05 6.65
C VAL A 217 -2.96 -1.14 6.49
N ALA A 218 -3.54 -1.61 7.61
CA ALA A 218 -4.63 -2.60 7.56
C ALA A 218 -5.81 -2.09 6.71
N LEU A 219 -6.24 -0.84 6.93
CA LEU A 219 -7.33 -0.24 6.16
C LEU A 219 -6.98 -0.04 4.69
N SER A 220 -5.73 0.31 4.38
CA SER A 220 -5.28 0.44 3.00
C SER A 220 -5.41 -0.90 2.27
N LEU A 221 -4.96 -2.00 2.89
CA LEU A 221 -5.07 -3.34 2.33
C LEU A 221 -6.53 -3.78 2.10
N ILE A 222 -7.42 -3.53 3.06
CA ILE A 222 -8.85 -3.90 2.98
C ILE A 222 -9.58 -3.16 1.84
N ARG A 223 -9.05 -2.00 1.42
CA ARG A 223 -9.61 -1.15 0.37
C ARG A 223 -9.03 -1.41 -1.03
N ILE A 224 -8.11 -2.37 -1.17
CA ILE A 224 -7.55 -2.73 -2.48
C ILE A 224 -8.67 -3.35 -3.33
N SER A 225 -9.08 -2.64 -4.38
CA SER A 225 -10.04 -3.14 -5.37
C SER A 225 -9.47 -4.30 -6.19
N GLN A 226 -10.34 -5.20 -6.67
CA GLN A 226 -9.95 -6.39 -7.45
C GLN A 226 -9.24 -6.07 -8.77
N ASN A 227 -9.43 -4.87 -9.32
CA ASN A 227 -8.82 -4.42 -10.58
C ASN A 227 -7.45 -3.73 -10.38
N VAL A 228 -6.99 -3.56 -9.15
CA VAL A 228 -5.69 -2.94 -8.84
C VAL A 228 -4.57 -3.87 -9.28
N GLN A 229 -3.57 -3.33 -9.97
CA GLN A 229 -2.36 -4.07 -10.36
C GLN A 229 -1.16 -3.71 -9.49
N PHE A 230 -1.13 -2.50 -8.95
CA PHE A 230 -0.04 -2.00 -8.12
C PHE A 230 -0.58 -1.42 -6.82
N ALA A 231 0.05 -1.74 -5.70
CA ALA A 231 -0.25 -1.12 -4.41
C ALA A 231 1.02 -0.46 -3.84
N VAL A 232 0.96 0.81 -3.43
CA VAL A 232 2.11 1.54 -2.86
C VAL A 232 1.78 1.97 -1.44
N LEU A 233 2.38 1.30 -0.45
CA LEU A 233 2.11 1.50 0.97
C LEU A 233 3.28 2.13 1.71
N GLU A 234 2.98 3.15 2.50
CA GLU A 234 3.93 3.73 3.46
C GLU A 234 3.90 2.94 4.77
N LEU A 235 5.08 2.55 5.25
CA LEU A 235 5.25 1.85 6.53
C LEU A 235 5.97 2.77 7.51
N GLY A 236 5.23 3.23 8.53
CA GLY A 236 5.70 4.09 9.60
C GLY A 236 6.01 3.30 10.87
N MET A 237 6.86 3.87 11.72
CA MET A 237 7.17 3.33 13.03
C MET A 237 7.43 4.47 14.01
N SER A 238 7.06 4.24 15.26
CA SER A 238 7.47 4.98 16.46
C SER A 238 8.38 4.14 17.35
N ALA A 239 8.33 2.80 17.25
CA ALA A 239 9.14 1.88 18.04
C ALA A 239 9.71 0.73 17.20
N LYS A 240 10.72 0.04 17.76
CA LYS A 240 11.28 -1.18 17.18
C LYS A 240 10.22 -2.29 17.08
N GLY A 241 10.26 -3.07 16.02
CA GLY A 241 9.33 -4.18 15.73
C GLY A 241 8.14 -3.78 14.88
N GLU A 242 7.75 -2.50 14.86
CA GLU A 242 6.54 -2.08 14.14
C GLU A 242 6.70 -2.20 12.62
N ILE A 243 7.88 -1.91 12.05
CA ILE A 243 8.10 -2.11 10.61
C ILE A 243 8.02 -3.59 10.26
N LEU A 244 8.56 -4.47 11.11
CA LEU A 244 8.44 -5.92 10.93
C LEU A 244 6.97 -6.36 10.92
N GLU A 245 6.17 -5.89 11.87
CA GLU A 245 4.73 -6.18 11.96
C GLU A 245 3.98 -5.73 10.71
N LEU A 246 4.21 -4.48 10.28
CA LEU A 246 3.60 -3.94 9.07
C LEU A 246 4.04 -4.69 7.80
N SER A 247 5.31 -5.07 7.72
CA SER A 247 5.90 -5.83 6.63
C SER A 247 5.33 -7.24 6.54
N ARG A 248 5.09 -7.89 7.69
CA ARG A 248 4.40 -9.20 7.76
C ARG A 248 2.95 -9.10 7.29
N MET A 249 2.25 -8.05 7.71
CA MET A 249 0.86 -7.83 7.31
C MET A 249 0.73 -7.54 5.81
N CYS A 250 1.56 -6.65 5.24
CA CYS A 250 1.44 -6.27 3.83
C CYS A 250 2.28 -7.12 2.86
N SER A 251 3.23 -7.93 3.34
CA SER A 251 4.10 -8.83 2.56
C SER A 251 4.53 -8.22 1.20
N PRO A 252 5.29 -7.11 1.19
CA PRO A 252 5.63 -6.38 -0.03
C PRO A 252 6.59 -7.16 -0.91
N SER A 253 6.35 -7.14 -2.23
CA SER A 253 7.25 -7.71 -3.24
C SER A 253 8.37 -6.75 -3.65
N VAL A 254 8.17 -5.45 -3.43
CA VAL A 254 9.21 -4.42 -3.57
C VAL A 254 9.32 -3.68 -2.25
N ARG A 255 10.53 -3.62 -1.69
CA ARG A 255 10.82 -3.07 -0.36
C ARG A 255 11.77 -1.88 -0.54
N VAL A 256 11.38 -0.71 -0.06
CA VAL A 256 12.15 0.52 -0.27
C VAL A 256 12.54 1.14 1.06
N ILE A 257 13.83 1.43 1.24
CA ILE A 257 14.34 2.22 2.37
C ILE A 257 14.91 3.52 1.81
N LEU A 258 14.26 4.64 2.12
CA LEU A 258 14.60 5.95 1.56
C LEU A 258 15.79 6.62 2.24
N ASN A 259 15.76 6.69 3.57
CA ASN A 259 16.80 7.35 4.38
C ASN A 259 16.59 7.05 5.86
N VAL A 260 17.66 7.24 6.64
CA VAL A 260 17.67 7.25 8.09
C VAL A 260 18.04 8.65 8.57
N GLY A 261 17.20 9.20 9.44
CA GLY A 261 17.42 10.50 10.05
C GLY A 261 16.80 10.58 11.43
N ALA A 262 16.94 11.75 12.06
CA ALA A 262 16.52 12.05 13.42
C ALA A 262 14.99 12.16 13.60
N SER A 263 14.23 11.18 13.11
CA SER A 263 12.79 11.03 13.33
C SER A 263 12.55 10.00 14.43
N HIS A 264 11.65 10.28 15.36
CA HIS A 264 11.29 9.37 16.45
C HIS A 264 12.45 9.03 17.41
N LEU A 265 13.53 9.84 17.42
CA LEU A 265 14.69 9.61 18.29
C LEU A 265 14.33 9.57 19.78
N GLU A 266 13.20 10.17 20.18
CA GLU A 266 12.67 10.05 21.54
C GLU A 266 12.46 8.58 22.00
N ASN A 267 12.29 7.66 21.05
CA ASN A 267 12.05 6.24 21.29
C ASN A 267 13.25 5.34 20.91
N PHE A 268 14.36 5.92 20.45
CA PHE A 268 15.55 5.19 20.01
C PHE A 268 16.83 5.78 20.59
N SER A 269 17.75 4.90 20.99
CA SER A 269 19.00 5.30 21.64
C SER A 269 20.01 5.90 20.67
N SER A 270 19.89 5.62 19.36
CA SER A 270 20.78 6.14 18.32
C SER A 270 20.17 6.08 16.91
N LEU A 271 20.85 6.71 15.94
CA LEU A 271 20.46 6.62 14.52
C LEU A 271 20.67 5.21 13.96
N GLU A 272 21.63 4.45 14.50
CA GLU A 272 21.82 3.04 14.15
C GLU A 272 20.62 2.19 14.59
N GLU A 273 20.02 2.47 15.76
CA GLU A 273 18.78 1.79 16.16
C GLU A 273 17.60 2.15 15.25
N VAL A 274 17.48 3.43 14.84
CA VAL A 274 16.49 3.85 13.83
C VAL A 274 16.75 3.14 12.50
N SER A 275 18.00 3.00 12.09
CA SER A 275 18.37 2.27 10.88
C SER A 275 17.92 0.81 10.97
N MET A 276 18.31 0.10 12.03
CA MET A 276 17.95 -1.29 12.25
C MET A 276 16.44 -1.50 12.27
N ALA A 277 15.69 -0.61 12.93
CA ALA A 277 14.23 -0.68 12.97
C ALA A 277 13.60 -0.43 11.58
N LYS A 278 14.15 0.45 10.73
CA LYS A 278 13.71 0.55 9.32
C LYS A 278 14.10 -0.67 8.50
N GLY A 279 15.28 -1.23 8.77
CA GLY A 279 15.81 -2.45 8.15
C GLY A 279 14.94 -3.68 8.38
N GLU A 280 14.07 -3.68 9.39
CA GLU A 280 13.07 -4.72 9.62
C GLU A 280 12.20 -5.01 8.38
N ILE A 281 12.02 -4.03 7.48
CA ILE A 281 11.29 -4.24 6.24
C ILE A 281 11.94 -5.33 5.37
N LEU A 282 13.23 -5.63 5.56
CA LEU A 282 13.98 -6.62 4.79
C LEU A 282 13.93 -8.03 5.40
N GLN A 283 13.56 -8.18 6.67
CA GLN A 283 13.70 -9.47 7.39
C GLN A 283 12.86 -10.60 6.79
N GLU A 284 11.68 -10.27 6.26
CA GLU A 284 10.75 -11.23 5.65
C GLU A 284 10.82 -11.18 4.11
N ALA A 285 11.90 -10.65 3.55
CA ALA A 285 12.12 -10.65 2.10
C ALA A 285 12.32 -12.07 1.59
N LYS A 286 11.60 -12.42 0.52
CA LYS A 286 11.61 -13.75 -0.08
C LYS A 286 12.45 -13.76 -1.37
N PRO A 287 12.97 -14.92 -1.80
CA PRO A 287 13.54 -15.05 -3.14
C PRO A 287 12.54 -14.55 -4.20
N GLY A 288 12.97 -13.57 -5.00
CA GLY A 288 12.10 -12.92 -5.98
C GLY A 288 11.68 -11.50 -5.59
N ASP A 289 11.70 -11.14 -4.31
CA ASP A 289 11.47 -9.76 -3.88
C ASP A 289 12.58 -8.83 -4.39
N VAL A 290 12.25 -7.54 -4.54
CA VAL A 290 13.21 -6.48 -4.93
C VAL A 290 13.40 -5.54 -3.75
N CYS A 291 14.63 -5.40 -3.29
CA CYS A 291 14.99 -4.44 -2.24
C CYS A 291 15.69 -3.24 -2.88
N VAL A 292 15.14 -2.05 -2.66
CA VAL A 292 15.67 -0.77 -3.16
C VAL A 292 16.18 0.02 -1.95
N LEU A 293 17.49 0.17 -1.89
CA LEU A 293 18.19 0.83 -0.80
C LEU A 293 18.83 2.12 -1.32
N ASN A 294 18.68 3.21 -0.57
CA ASN A 294 19.36 4.46 -0.90
C ASN A 294 20.87 4.31 -0.74
N GLY A 295 21.60 4.32 -1.86
CA GLY A 295 23.06 4.17 -1.90
C GLY A 295 23.84 5.36 -1.33
N ASP A 296 23.21 6.53 -1.22
CA ASP A 296 23.83 7.75 -0.72
C ASP A 296 23.70 7.90 0.81
N ASP A 297 22.99 6.99 1.48
CA ASP A 297 22.81 6.98 2.93
C ASP A 297 23.64 5.85 3.56
N PRO A 298 24.74 6.17 4.28
CA PRO A 298 25.59 5.17 4.93
C PRO A 298 24.84 4.29 5.93
N LEU A 299 23.83 4.81 6.62
CA LEU A 299 23.09 4.03 7.60
C LEU A 299 22.17 3.01 6.93
N VAL A 300 21.70 3.30 5.72
CA VAL A 300 20.91 2.37 4.90
C VAL A 300 21.82 1.32 4.24
N THR A 301 22.95 1.74 3.67
CA THR A 301 23.87 0.83 2.97
C THR A 301 24.63 -0.12 3.89
N ASN A 302 24.80 0.24 5.17
CA ASN A 302 25.43 -0.60 6.19
C ASN A 302 24.45 -1.54 6.92
N LEU A 303 23.18 -1.61 6.48
CA LEU A 303 22.23 -2.59 7.01
C LEU A 303 22.73 -4.04 6.73
N PRO A 304 22.57 -4.97 7.70
CA PRO A 304 23.07 -6.33 7.59
C PRO A 304 22.29 -7.20 6.60
#